data_AF-A0A2J0LTA2-F1
#
_entry.id   AF-A0A2J0LTA2-F1
#
_cell.length_a   1.000
_cell.length_b   1.000
_cell.length_c   1.000
_cell.angle_alpha   90.00
_cell.angle_beta   90.00
_cell.angle_gamma   90.00
#
_symmetry.space_group_name_H-M   'P 1'
#
loop_
_entity.id
_entity.type
_entity.pdbx_description
1 polymer ?
#
loop_
_entity_poly.entity_id
_entity_poly.type
_entity_poly.pdbx_seq_one_letter_code
_entity_poly.pdbx_strand_id
1 'polypeptide(L)'
;MTANNTTHIDPELQSTEEQVAKIKALRDMVLSAEKTIQGAKAMLLQLEGKKKTGRPRKVDLDTVDGTVVEGTFDGQIMIGTDGRQYPVPANYASKSKLVEGDMLKLTITDRGAFLYKQVGPIDRNHAIAVVTQDENGNYYVIADGKPFRVLLASITYFRAMPGDEVAIVTSQDPDATWAAIENVIQKGARDDWQSALTKATEENESINTWKKDLKDAKPKEDSFVHSNDTFTSEDTHTLDDWVRDMEEIEKEIKQSAS
;
A
#
# COMPACT_ATOMS: atom_id res chain seq x y z
N MET A 1 26.99 42.41 46.73
CA MET A 1 25.57 42.78 46.52
C MET A 1 25.52 43.40 45.14
N THR A 2 24.94 42.86 44.08
CA THR A 2 23.65 42.17 43.81
C THR A 2 23.72 41.81 42.30
N ALA A 3 23.00 40.90 41.65
CA ALA A 3 22.11 39.79 41.95
C ALA A 3 22.02 39.03 40.59
N ASN A 4 22.22 37.70 40.58
CA ASN A 4 22.01 36.90 39.37
C ASN A 4 20.50 36.71 39.14
N ASN A 5 19.99 37.20 38.00
CA ASN A 5 18.61 37.03 37.60
C ASN A 5 18.47 35.73 36.78
N THR A 6 18.31 34.61 37.49
CA THR A 6 17.87 33.34 36.88
C THR A 6 16.36 33.40 36.76
N THR A 7 15.88 33.58 35.52
CA THR A 7 14.46 33.48 35.17
C THR A 7 14.01 32.03 35.35
N HIS A 8 13.47 31.71 36.53
CA HIS A 8 12.66 30.51 36.72
C HIS A 8 11.35 30.72 35.96
N ILE A 9 11.20 30.03 34.84
CA ILE A 9 9.92 29.92 34.13
C ILE A 9 9.17 28.78 34.80
N ASP A 10 7.97 29.07 35.33
CA ASP A 10 7.16 28.09 36.05
C ASP A 10 6.77 26.90 35.14
N PRO A 11 7.06 25.65 35.53
CA PRO A 11 6.80 24.45 34.71
C PRO A 11 5.30 24.17 34.50
N GLU A 12 4.43 24.79 35.29
CA GLU A 12 2.98 24.63 35.23
C GLU A 12 2.36 25.36 34.02
N LEU A 13 2.96 26.48 33.59
CA LEU A 13 2.51 27.24 32.41
C LEU A 13 2.84 26.54 31.08
N GLN A 14 4.01 25.89 30.98
CA GLN A 14 4.41 25.15 29.77
C GLN A 14 3.48 23.94 29.49
N SER A 15 3.07 23.24 30.55
CA SER A 15 2.13 22.11 30.44
C SER A 15 0.76 22.53 29.88
N THR A 16 0.27 23.72 30.25
CA THR A 16 -1.01 24.23 29.75
C THR A 16 -0.95 24.65 28.28
N GLU A 17 0.16 25.27 27.84
CA GLU A 17 0.35 25.65 26.44
C GLU A 17 0.48 24.42 25.53
N GLU A 18 1.19 23.38 25.99
CA GLU A 18 1.27 22.10 25.29
C GLU A 18 -0.09 21.40 25.20
N GLN A 19 -0.89 21.45 26.27
CA GLN A 19 -2.26 20.92 26.24
C GLN A 19 -3.15 21.69 25.26
N VAL A 20 -3.04 23.02 25.20
CA VAL A 20 -3.77 23.84 24.22
C VAL A 20 -3.33 23.52 22.79
N ALA A 21 -2.04 23.33 22.56
CA ALA A 21 -1.51 22.92 21.25
C ALA A 21 -2.00 21.52 20.84
N LYS A 22 -2.02 20.55 21.76
CA LYS A 22 -2.56 19.20 21.53
C LYS A 22 -4.06 19.24 21.22
N ILE A 23 -4.84 20.02 21.97
CA ILE A 23 -6.28 20.19 21.71
C ILE A 23 -6.51 20.82 20.33
N LYS A 24 -5.69 21.79 19.92
CA LYS A 24 -5.77 22.40 18.59
C LYS A 24 -5.45 21.37 17.49
N ALA A 25 -4.38 20.61 17.65
CA ALA A 25 -4.01 19.56 16.70
C ALA A 25 -5.10 18.49 16.56
N LEU A 26 -5.73 18.07 17.66
CA LEU A 26 -6.86 17.15 17.65
C LEU A 26 -8.10 17.75 16.96
N ARG A 27 -8.39 19.04 17.19
CA ARG A 27 -9.48 19.74 16.49
C ARG A 27 -9.23 19.82 14.98
N ASP A 28 -8.01 20.13 14.57
CA ASP A 28 -7.63 20.19 13.16
C ASP A 28 -7.71 18.80 12.50
N MET A 29 -7.34 17.74 13.24
CA MET A 29 -7.49 16.36 12.80
C MET A 29 -8.96 15.96 12.61
N VAL A 30 -9.83 16.31 13.56
CA VAL A 30 -11.28 16.08 13.45
C VAL A 30 -11.86 16.84 12.26
N LEU A 31 -11.50 18.11 12.07
CA LEU A 31 -11.93 18.93 10.93
C LEU A 31 -11.48 18.33 9.59
N SER A 32 -10.26 17.80 9.53
CA SER A 32 -9.76 17.10 8.35
C SER A 32 -10.54 15.81 8.10
N ALA A 33 -10.77 15.01 9.14
CA ALA A 33 -11.54 13.77 9.04
C ALA A 33 -12.99 14.03 8.59
N GLU A 34 -13.63 15.07 9.11
CA GLU A 34 -14.97 15.50 8.68
C GLU A 34 -14.99 15.86 7.20
N LYS A 35 -14.01 16.64 6.71
CA LYS A 35 -13.90 16.96 5.28
C LYS A 35 -13.69 15.70 4.43
N THR A 36 -12.87 14.76 4.89
CA THR A 36 -12.66 13.47 4.22
C THR A 36 -13.96 12.65 4.17
N ILE A 37 -14.72 12.60 5.26
CA ILE A 37 -16.01 11.91 5.33
C ILE A 37 -17.04 12.58 4.40
N GLN A 38 -17.07 13.91 4.33
CA GLN A 38 -17.94 14.63 3.38
C GLN A 38 -17.55 14.31 1.93
N GLY A 39 -16.25 14.24 1.61
CA GLY A 39 -15.77 13.80 0.30
C GLY A 39 -16.19 12.37 -0.03
N ALA A 40 -15.99 11.44 0.90
CA ALA A 40 -16.43 10.05 0.76
C ALA A 40 -17.95 9.94 0.56
N LYS A 41 -18.74 10.74 1.30
CA LYS A 41 -20.20 10.80 1.18
C LYS A 41 -20.64 11.33 -0.19
N ALA A 42 -19.94 12.32 -0.74
CA ALA A 42 -20.20 12.84 -2.08
C ALA A 42 -19.87 11.81 -3.17
N MET A 43 -18.76 11.07 -3.03
CA MET A 43 -18.40 9.98 -3.93
C MET A 43 -19.44 8.85 -3.89
N LEU A 44 -19.91 8.50 -2.69
CA LEU A 44 -20.93 7.47 -2.49
C LEU A 44 -22.26 7.88 -3.14
N LEU A 45 -22.69 9.14 -2.97
CA LEU A 45 -23.88 9.68 -3.63
C LEU A 45 -23.75 9.68 -5.17
N GLN A 46 -22.54 9.95 -5.70
CA GLN A 46 -22.27 9.93 -7.13
C GLN A 46 -22.28 8.50 -7.71
N LEU A 47 -21.95 7.49 -6.90
CA LEU A 47 -22.05 6.08 -7.26
C LEU A 47 -23.50 5.55 -7.15
N GLU A 48 -24.27 6.01 -6.16
CA GLU A 48 -25.68 5.66 -5.99
C GLU A 48 -26.61 6.35 -7.01
N GLY A 49 -26.19 7.50 -7.56
CA GLY A 49 -26.88 8.21 -8.63
C GLY A 49 -26.72 7.56 -10.01
N LYS A 50 -27.64 6.66 -10.39
CA LYS A 50 -27.73 6.05 -11.72
C LYS A 50 -27.72 7.07 -12.89
N LYS A 51 -26.74 6.88 -13.80
CA LYS A 51 -26.70 7.19 -15.25
C LYS A 51 -27.43 8.46 -15.72
N LYS A 52 -26.68 9.49 -16.16
CA LYS A 52 -26.85 10.15 -17.49
C LYS A 52 -25.56 10.87 -17.95
N THR A 53 -25.02 10.36 -19.06
CA THR A 53 -24.51 11.09 -20.23
C THR A 53 -23.95 12.50 -20.05
N GLY A 54 -22.65 12.61 -20.24
CA GLY A 54 -21.98 13.84 -20.65
C GLY A 54 -20.49 13.58 -20.73
N ARG A 55 -19.97 13.42 -21.95
CA ARG A 55 -18.52 13.32 -22.20
C ARG A 55 -17.86 14.52 -21.50
N PRO A 56 -17.03 14.34 -20.46
CA PRO A 56 -16.34 15.46 -19.87
C PRO A 56 -15.43 16.04 -20.95
N ARG A 57 -15.60 17.34 -21.21
CA ARG A 57 -14.68 18.14 -22.01
C ARG A 57 -13.28 17.86 -21.45
N LYS A 58 -12.29 17.59 -22.32
CA LYS A 58 -10.87 17.55 -21.90
C LYS A 58 -10.60 18.90 -21.24
N VAL A 59 -10.60 18.93 -19.92
CA VAL A 59 -10.11 20.04 -19.13
C VAL A 59 -8.61 19.83 -19.05
N ASP A 60 -7.84 20.81 -19.49
CA ASP A 60 -6.40 20.78 -19.28
C ASP A 60 -6.16 20.89 -17.78
N LEU A 61 -5.75 19.78 -17.17
CA LEU A 61 -5.50 19.64 -15.74
C LEU A 61 -4.49 20.67 -15.22
N ASP A 62 -3.62 21.16 -16.09
CA ASP A 62 -2.62 22.18 -15.77
C ASP A 62 -3.22 23.60 -15.63
N THR A 63 -4.50 23.79 -15.97
CA THR A 63 -5.26 25.05 -15.81
C THR A 63 -6.40 24.93 -14.80
N VAL A 64 -6.51 23.80 -14.10
CA VAL A 64 -7.53 23.60 -13.08
C VAL A 64 -7.01 24.16 -11.76
N ASP A 65 -7.64 25.22 -11.26
CA ASP A 65 -7.35 25.76 -9.93
C ASP A 65 -7.67 24.70 -8.85
N GLY A 66 -6.72 24.47 -7.95
CA GLY A 66 -6.82 23.48 -6.88
C GLY A 66 -5.47 23.14 -6.23
N THR A 67 -5.52 22.30 -5.19
CA THR A 67 -4.31 21.81 -4.52
C THR A 67 -3.66 20.71 -5.36
N VAL A 68 -2.38 20.88 -5.70
CA VAL A 68 -1.59 19.90 -6.45
C VAL A 68 -0.71 19.12 -5.48
N VAL A 69 -0.73 17.79 -5.61
CA VAL A 69 0.14 16.86 -4.88
C VAL A 69 0.80 15.93 -5.88
N GLU A 70 2.11 15.77 -5.80
CA GLU A 70 2.85 14.76 -6.56
C GLU A 70 3.13 13.54 -5.68
N GLY A 71 3.26 12.37 -6.27
CA GLY A 71 3.48 11.14 -5.52
C GLY A 71 3.70 9.91 -6.37
N THR A 72 4.18 8.84 -5.73
CA THR A 72 4.52 7.58 -6.39
C THR A 72 3.35 6.59 -6.28
N PHE A 73 3.03 5.92 -7.37
CA PHE A 73 2.03 4.85 -7.39
C PHE A 73 2.59 3.54 -6.84
N ASP A 74 1.90 2.87 -5.93
CA ASP A 74 2.36 1.62 -5.31
C ASP A 74 1.68 0.35 -5.86
N GLY A 75 0.86 0.50 -6.90
CA GLY A 75 0.03 -0.57 -7.47
C GLY A 75 -1.47 -0.41 -7.19
N GLN A 76 -1.88 0.32 -6.15
CA GLN A 76 -3.30 0.64 -5.88
C GLN A 76 -3.55 2.09 -5.48
N ILE A 77 -2.63 2.67 -4.72
CA ILE A 77 -2.72 4.02 -4.18
C ILE A 77 -1.51 4.84 -4.64
N MET A 78 -1.62 6.16 -4.49
CA MET A 78 -0.52 7.09 -4.68
C MET A 78 -0.03 7.55 -3.30
N ILE A 79 1.26 7.40 -3.06
CA ILE A 79 1.94 7.94 -1.88
C ILE A 79 2.43 9.34 -2.23
N GLY A 80 1.77 10.36 -1.68
CA GLY A 80 2.13 11.76 -1.90
C GLY A 80 3.49 12.12 -1.30
N THR A 81 4.12 13.17 -1.81
CA THR A 81 5.34 13.75 -1.23
C THR A 81 5.13 14.28 0.20
N ASP A 82 3.88 14.46 0.61
CA ASP A 82 3.46 14.81 1.97
C ASP A 82 3.32 13.58 2.89
N GLY A 83 3.62 12.38 2.40
CA GLY A 83 3.49 11.10 3.11
C GLY A 83 2.07 10.59 3.22
N ARG A 84 1.08 11.26 2.60
CA ARG A 84 -0.32 10.84 2.65
C ARG A 84 -0.64 9.85 1.54
N GLN A 85 -1.60 8.98 1.82
CA GLN A 85 -2.09 7.99 0.88
C GLN A 85 -3.32 8.50 0.15
N TYR A 86 -3.30 8.41 -1.17
CA TYR A 86 -4.38 8.85 -2.04
C TYR A 86 -4.86 7.67 -2.91
N PRO A 87 -6.11 7.19 -2.74
CA PRO A 87 -6.60 6.05 -3.50
C PRO A 87 -6.72 6.40 -4.99
N VAL A 88 -6.12 5.57 -5.85
CA VAL A 88 -6.18 5.75 -7.29
C VAL A 88 -7.34 4.92 -7.87
N PRO A 89 -8.24 5.50 -8.68
CA PRO A 89 -9.32 4.75 -9.29
C PRO A 89 -8.80 3.58 -10.14
N ALA A 90 -9.24 2.36 -9.83
CA ALA A 90 -8.77 1.13 -10.49
C ALA A 90 -8.90 1.17 -12.03
N ASN A 91 -9.95 1.81 -12.55
CA ASN A 91 -10.15 1.98 -14.00
C ASN A 91 -9.14 2.94 -14.65
N TYR A 92 -8.73 3.98 -13.93
CA TYR A 92 -7.69 4.89 -14.42
C TYR A 92 -6.34 4.19 -14.43
N ALA A 93 -6.03 3.46 -13.36
CA ALA A 93 -4.79 2.71 -13.24
C ALA A 93 -4.68 1.60 -14.29
N SER A 94 -5.75 0.81 -14.52
CA SER A 94 -5.77 -0.22 -15.57
C SER A 94 -5.66 0.35 -16.97
N LYS A 95 -6.43 1.40 -17.29
CA LYS A 95 -6.45 2.03 -18.61
C LYS A 95 -5.13 2.71 -18.96
N SER A 96 -4.50 3.33 -17.97
CA SER A 96 -3.21 4.01 -18.17
C SER A 96 -2.03 3.06 -18.02
N LYS A 97 -2.28 1.78 -17.72
CA LYS A 97 -1.27 0.73 -17.47
C LYS A 97 -0.22 1.23 -16.46
N LEU A 98 -0.71 1.74 -15.33
CA LEU A 98 0.17 2.23 -14.27
C LEU A 98 0.90 1.06 -13.63
N VAL A 99 2.17 1.29 -13.32
CA VAL A 99 3.09 0.34 -12.72
C VAL A 99 3.62 0.92 -11.42
N GLU A 100 3.88 0.06 -10.44
CA GLU A 100 4.53 0.44 -9.19
C GLU A 100 5.80 1.27 -9.44
N GLY A 101 5.90 2.43 -8.80
CA GLY A 101 6.95 3.41 -9.03
C GLY A 101 6.59 4.54 -10.00
N ASP A 102 5.48 4.46 -10.74
CA ASP A 102 5.06 5.55 -11.64
C ASP A 102 4.76 6.84 -10.83
N MET A 103 5.31 7.97 -11.28
CA MET A 103 5.06 9.28 -10.70
C MET A 103 3.74 9.87 -11.23
N LEU A 104 2.86 10.21 -10.29
CA LEU A 104 1.55 10.77 -10.54
C LEU A 104 1.46 12.21 -9.98
N LYS A 105 0.71 13.03 -10.68
CA LYS A 105 0.23 14.34 -10.22
C LYS A 105 -1.26 14.23 -9.92
N LEU A 106 -1.62 14.44 -8.67
CA LEU A 106 -2.99 14.58 -8.20
C LEU A 106 -3.34 16.07 -8.12
N THR A 107 -4.42 16.47 -8.77
CA THR A 107 -5.04 17.79 -8.60
C THR A 107 -6.36 17.63 -7.88
N ILE A 108 -6.46 18.22 -6.69
CA ILE A 108 -7.67 18.28 -5.89
C ILE A 108 -8.36 19.61 -6.21
N THR A 109 -9.44 19.54 -6.97
CA THR A 109 -10.21 20.74 -7.35
C THR A 109 -10.87 21.37 -6.11
N ASP A 110 -11.26 22.64 -6.20
CA ASP A 110 -12.03 23.32 -5.13
C ASP A 110 -13.36 22.63 -4.79
N ARG A 111 -13.88 21.79 -5.70
CA ARG A 111 -15.08 20.97 -5.48
C ARG A 111 -14.78 19.62 -4.84
N GLY A 112 -13.52 19.34 -4.49
CA GLY A 112 -13.08 18.09 -3.89
C GLY A 112 -12.90 16.92 -4.85
N ALA A 113 -13.01 17.13 -6.17
CA ALA A 113 -12.73 16.08 -7.15
C ALA A 113 -11.23 15.81 -7.26
N PHE A 114 -10.85 14.53 -7.31
CA PHE A 114 -9.47 14.07 -7.49
C PHE A 114 -9.21 13.76 -8.95
N LEU A 115 -8.22 14.44 -9.52
CA LEU A 115 -7.82 14.29 -10.91
C LEU A 115 -6.36 13.83 -10.96
N TYR A 116 -6.15 12.62 -11.47
CA TYR A 116 -4.83 12.02 -11.60
C TYR A 116 -4.30 12.17 -13.02
N LYS A 117 -3.02 12.49 -13.14
CA LYS A 117 -2.25 12.49 -14.38
C LYS A 117 -0.91 11.81 -14.13
N GLN A 118 -0.52 10.87 -14.98
CA GLN A 118 0.84 10.36 -14.96
C GLN A 118 1.79 11.43 -15.48
N VAL A 119 2.84 11.72 -14.73
CA VAL A 119 3.83 12.76 -15.06
C VAL A 119 5.25 12.20 -15.21
N GLY A 120 5.54 11.02 -14.67
CA GLY A 120 6.81 10.33 -14.88
C GLY A 120 6.62 8.82 -14.87
N PRO A 121 6.60 8.15 -16.04
CA PRO A 121 6.65 6.69 -16.06
C PRO A 121 7.98 6.21 -15.49
N ILE A 122 7.96 5.15 -14.68
CA ILE A 122 9.18 4.45 -14.26
C ILE A 122 9.73 3.59 -15.39
N ASP A 123 10.98 3.16 -15.27
CA ASP A 123 11.55 2.15 -16.16
C ASP A 123 10.78 0.83 -16.08
N ARG A 124 10.48 0.27 -17.25
CA ARG A 124 9.54 -0.85 -17.40
C ARG A 124 10.23 -2.10 -17.93
N ASN A 125 9.73 -3.24 -17.48
CA ASN A 125 9.99 -4.55 -18.07
C ASN A 125 8.70 -5.09 -18.69
N HIS A 126 8.81 -5.72 -19.85
CA HIS A 126 7.70 -6.38 -20.53
C HIS A 126 7.93 -7.89 -20.51
N ALA A 127 6.88 -8.64 -20.19
CA ALA A 127 6.95 -10.09 -20.13
C ALA A 127 5.63 -10.73 -20.59
N ILE A 128 5.71 -12.02 -20.94
CA ILE A 128 4.53 -12.87 -21.10
C ILE A 128 4.30 -13.56 -19.75
N ALA A 129 3.05 -13.55 -19.30
CA ALA A 129 2.66 -14.12 -18.03
C ALA A 129 1.42 -14.99 -18.18
N VAL A 130 1.22 -15.90 -17.24
CA VAL A 130 0.01 -16.74 -17.18
C VAL A 130 -0.88 -16.25 -16.05
N VAL A 131 -2.15 -15.99 -16.35
CA VAL A 131 -3.13 -15.59 -15.34
C VAL A 131 -3.42 -16.77 -14.42
N THR A 132 -3.45 -16.50 -13.13
CA THR A 132 -3.76 -17.46 -12.07
C THR A 132 -4.71 -16.81 -11.05
N GLN A 133 -5.30 -17.64 -10.20
CA GLN A 133 -6.17 -17.20 -9.13
C GLN A 133 -5.88 -18.01 -7.87
N ASP A 134 -5.80 -17.35 -6.71
CA ASP A 134 -5.68 -18.04 -5.44
C ASP A 134 -7.04 -18.62 -4.97
N GLU A 135 -7.02 -19.41 -3.89
CA GLU A 135 -8.22 -20.01 -3.30
C GLU A 135 -9.22 -18.96 -2.80
N ASN A 136 -8.74 -17.74 -2.50
CA ASN A 136 -9.54 -16.62 -2.04
C ASN A 136 -10.16 -15.81 -3.20
N GLY A 137 -9.87 -16.19 -4.45
CA GLY A 137 -10.39 -15.54 -5.64
C GLY A 137 -9.60 -14.31 -6.10
N ASN A 138 -8.44 -14.00 -5.51
CA ASN A 138 -7.57 -12.92 -5.98
C ASN A 138 -6.80 -13.35 -7.23
N TYR A 139 -6.73 -12.46 -8.21
CA TYR A 139 -6.03 -12.71 -9.46
C TYR A 139 -4.57 -12.26 -9.39
N TYR A 140 -3.70 -13.10 -9.95
CA TYR A 140 -2.28 -12.82 -10.13
C TYR A 140 -1.87 -13.24 -11.53
N VAL A 141 -0.66 -12.85 -11.93
CA VAL A 141 0.00 -13.33 -13.14
C VAL A 141 1.39 -13.85 -12.77
N ILE A 142 1.79 -14.96 -13.37
CA ILE A 142 3.12 -15.54 -13.13
C ILE A 142 3.98 -15.27 -14.36
N ALA A 143 5.07 -14.52 -14.18
CA ALA A 143 6.09 -14.28 -15.19
C ALA A 143 7.45 -14.68 -14.62
N ASP A 144 8.23 -15.47 -15.36
CA ASP A 144 9.57 -15.94 -14.97
C ASP A 144 9.63 -16.55 -13.56
N GLY A 145 8.59 -17.27 -13.15
CA GLY A 145 8.49 -17.90 -11.82
C GLY A 145 8.12 -16.93 -10.68
N LYS A 146 7.99 -15.63 -10.95
CA LYS A 146 7.57 -14.63 -9.97
C LYS A 146 6.08 -14.29 -10.13
N PRO A 147 5.26 -14.38 -9.06
CA PRO A 147 3.88 -13.94 -9.07
C PRO A 147 3.81 -12.42 -8.93
N PHE A 148 2.95 -11.79 -9.73
CA PHE A 148 2.64 -10.37 -9.66
C PHE A 148 1.14 -10.18 -9.45
N ARG A 149 0.79 -9.27 -8.56
CA ARG A 149 -0.59 -8.80 -8.36
C ARG A 149 -1.04 -8.00 -9.57
N VAL A 150 -2.30 -8.14 -9.94
CA VAL A 150 -2.90 -7.39 -11.05
C VAL A 150 -4.20 -6.74 -10.62
N LEU A 151 -4.51 -5.60 -11.24
CA LEU A 151 -5.77 -4.92 -10.99
C LEU A 151 -6.94 -5.74 -11.54
N LEU A 152 -7.95 -5.99 -10.71
CA LEU A 152 -9.19 -6.66 -11.11
C LEU A 152 -9.90 -5.94 -12.28
N ALA A 153 -9.75 -4.61 -12.36
CA ALA A 153 -10.26 -3.82 -13.48
C ALA A 153 -9.64 -4.25 -14.83
N SER A 154 -8.37 -4.67 -14.85
CA SER A 154 -7.71 -5.19 -16.05
C SER A 154 -8.25 -6.57 -16.42
N ILE A 155 -8.39 -7.47 -15.44
CA ILE A 155 -8.95 -8.82 -15.64
C ILE A 155 -10.35 -8.76 -16.25
N THR A 156 -11.23 -7.95 -15.66
CA THR A 156 -12.62 -7.79 -16.11
C THR A 156 -12.72 -7.11 -17.48
N TYR A 157 -11.84 -6.15 -17.77
CA TYR A 157 -11.79 -5.48 -19.07
C TYR A 157 -11.42 -6.44 -20.20
N PHE A 158 -10.34 -7.20 -20.02
CA PHE A 158 -9.87 -8.16 -21.02
C PHE A 158 -10.66 -9.49 -21.01
N ARG A 159 -11.47 -9.71 -19.97
CA ARG A 159 -12.15 -11.00 -19.69
C ARG A 159 -11.14 -12.14 -19.67
N ALA A 160 -10.04 -11.90 -18.98
CA ALA A 160 -8.99 -12.89 -18.77
C ALA A 160 -9.46 -13.91 -17.72
N MET A 161 -9.10 -15.17 -17.94
CA MET A 161 -9.40 -16.29 -17.05
C MET A 161 -8.09 -16.95 -16.61
N PRO A 162 -8.06 -17.66 -15.47
CA PRO A 162 -6.91 -18.48 -15.09
C PRO A 162 -6.52 -19.44 -16.23
N GLY A 163 -5.24 -19.52 -16.54
CA GLY A 163 -4.70 -20.26 -17.68
C GLY A 163 -4.53 -19.47 -18.99
N ASP A 164 -5.04 -18.23 -19.06
CA ASP A 164 -4.79 -17.33 -20.19
C ASP A 164 -3.35 -16.79 -20.19
N GLU A 165 -2.74 -16.70 -21.37
CA GLU A 165 -1.47 -16.00 -21.56
C GLU A 165 -1.71 -14.53 -21.85
N VAL A 166 -1.03 -13.66 -21.10
CA VAL A 166 -1.16 -12.22 -21.16
C VAL A 166 0.19 -11.54 -21.35
N ALA A 167 0.20 -10.44 -22.09
CA ALA A 167 1.33 -9.52 -22.10
C ALA A 167 1.19 -8.58 -20.90
N ILE A 168 2.24 -8.46 -20.09
CA ILE A 168 2.26 -7.62 -18.90
C ILE A 168 3.40 -6.61 -18.98
N VAL A 169 3.24 -5.53 -18.22
CA VAL A 169 4.29 -4.56 -17.93
C VAL A 169 4.47 -4.44 -16.42
N THR A 170 5.73 -4.50 -15.99
CA THR A 170 6.16 -4.41 -14.59
C THR A 170 7.24 -3.35 -14.44
N SER A 171 7.55 -2.99 -13.19
CA SER A 171 8.69 -2.11 -12.90
C SER A 171 9.99 -2.88 -13.12
N GLN A 172 11.06 -2.15 -13.43
CA GLN A 172 12.41 -2.72 -13.37
C GLN A 172 12.89 -2.98 -11.95
N ASP A 173 12.20 -2.45 -10.94
CA ASP A 173 12.49 -2.71 -9.54
C ASP A 173 12.33 -4.21 -9.21
N PRO A 174 13.38 -4.90 -8.69
CA PRO A 174 13.30 -6.32 -8.33
C PRO A 174 12.30 -6.59 -7.21
N ASP A 175 11.98 -5.61 -6.36
CA ASP A 175 11.03 -5.74 -5.26
C ASP A 175 9.57 -5.46 -5.69
N ALA A 176 9.35 -5.05 -6.95
CA ALA A 176 8.01 -4.78 -7.45
C ALA A 176 7.11 -6.01 -7.35
N THR A 177 5.89 -5.79 -6.85
CA THR A 177 4.90 -6.85 -6.62
C THR A 177 3.68 -6.73 -7.53
N TRP A 178 3.54 -5.60 -8.24
CA TRP A 178 2.42 -5.33 -9.14
C TRP A 178 2.80 -5.35 -10.61
N ALA A 179 1.86 -5.82 -11.43
CA ALA A 179 1.93 -5.79 -12.88
C ALA A 179 0.65 -5.16 -13.48
N ALA A 180 0.81 -4.48 -14.60
CA ALA A 180 -0.31 -4.05 -15.45
C ALA A 180 -0.43 -4.98 -16.66
N ILE A 181 -1.65 -5.45 -16.93
CA ILE A 181 -1.95 -6.25 -18.13
C ILE A 181 -2.09 -5.32 -19.32
N GLU A 182 -1.31 -5.58 -20.37
CA GLU A 182 -1.37 -4.83 -21.62
C GLU A 182 -2.37 -5.41 -22.62
N ASN A 183 -2.40 -6.74 -22.74
CA ASN A 183 -3.28 -7.47 -23.64
C ASN A 183 -3.36 -8.97 -23.26
N VAL A 184 -4.40 -9.66 -23.75
CA VAL A 184 -4.48 -11.14 -23.75
C VAL A 184 -3.95 -11.66 -25.08
N ILE A 185 -2.99 -12.58 -25.01
CA ILE A 185 -2.32 -13.17 -26.18
C ILE A 185 -3.07 -14.43 -26.62
N GLN A 186 -3.28 -15.37 -25.69
CA GLN A 186 -3.95 -16.64 -25.96
C GLN A 186 -4.89 -17.00 -24.81
N LYS A 187 -6.07 -17.52 -25.16
CA LYS A 187 -7.07 -17.95 -24.18
C LYS A 187 -6.96 -19.44 -23.92
N GLY A 188 -6.92 -19.84 -22.65
CA GLY A 188 -6.82 -21.24 -22.23
C GLY A 188 -5.56 -21.93 -22.73
N ALA A 189 -4.43 -21.22 -22.81
CA ALA A 189 -3.18 -21.77 -23.31
C ALA A 189 -2.55 -22.79 -22.34
N ARG A 190 -2.85 -22.68 -21.03
CA ARG A 190 -2.35 -23.59 -20.00
C ARG A 190 -3.45 -24.08 -19.06
N ASP A 191 -3.73 -25.38 -19.12
CA ASP A 191 -4.63 -26.07 -18.19
C ASP A 191 -3.95 -26.39 -16.84
N ASP A 192 -2.61 -26.33 -16.76
CA ASP A 192 -1.78 -26.72 -15.61
C ASP A 192 -1.38 -25.56 -14.69
N TRP A 193 -2.08 -24.42 -14.76
CA TRP A 193 -1.75 -23.18 -14.02
C TRP A 193 -1.64 -23.35 -12.49
N GLN A 194 -2.32 -24.35 -11.91
CA GLN A 194 -2.23 -24.68 -10.49
C GLN A 194 -0.81 -25.12 -10.07
N SER A 195 -0.13 -25.90 -10.92
CA SER A 195 1.23 -26.36 -10.66
C SER A 195 2.28 -25.24 -10.79
N ALA A 196 2.02 -24.27 -11.67
CA ALA A 196 2.85 -23.09 -11.80
C ALA A 196 2.72 -22.16 -10.58
N LEU A 197 1.53 -22.06 -9.98
CA LEU A 197 1.30 -21.29 -8.76
C LEU A 197 2.07 -21.85 -7.56
N THR A 198 2.01 -23.16 -7.32
CA THR A 198 2.76 -23.81 -6.23
C THR A 198 4.26 -23.64 -6.41
N LYS A 199 4.78 -23.89 -7.62
CA LYS A 199 6.20 -23.69 -7.93
C LYS A 199 6.65 -22.24 -7.68
N ALA A 200 5.90 -21.25 -8.17
CA ALA A 200 6.22 -19.84 -7.97
C ALA A 200 6.17 -19.42 -6.49
N THR A 201 5.25 -19.97 -5.72
CA THR A 201 5.12 -19.68 -4.27
C THR A 201 6.31 -20.27 -3.50
N GLU A 202 6.70 -21.50 -3.79
CA GLU A 202 7.86 -22.18 -3.18
C GLU A 202 9.20 -21.51 -3.53
N GLU A 203 9.36 -21.06 -4.79
CA GLU A 203 10.56 -20.35 -5.26
C GLU A 203 10.73 -18.96 -4.61
N ASN A 204 9.63 -18.25 -4.31
CA ASN A 204 9.72 -16.95 -3.62
C ASN A 204 9.84 -17.07 -2.09
N GLU A 205 9.31 -18.13 -1.47
CA GLU A 205 9.56 -18.41 -0.06
C GLU A 205 11.03 -18.78 0.20
N SER A 206 11.65 -19.52 -0.72
CA SER A 206 13.06 -19.94 -0.61
C SER A 206 14.09 -18.80 -0.80
N ILE A 207 13.68 -17.64 -1.33
CA ILE A 207 14.51 -16.43 -1.34
C ILE A 207 14.61 -15.79 0.07
N ASN A 208 13.73 -16.16 1.01
CA ASN A 208 13.79 -15.70 2.40
C ASN A 208 14.46 -16.69 3.37
N THR A 209 15.03 -17.81 2.88
CA THR A 209 15.61 -18.84 3.77
C THR A 209 16.82 -18.35 4.57
N TRP A 210 17.55 -17.33 4.10
CA TRP A 210 18.66 -16.71 4.86
C TRP A 210 18.19 -15.95 6.12
N LYS A 211 16.92 -15.49 6.16
CA LYS A 211 16.32 -14.91 7.38
C LYS A 211 15.98 -15.98 8.42
N LYS A 212 15.71 -17.21 7.97
CA LYS A 212 15.38 -18.35 8.84
C LYS A 212 16.64 -18.95 9.47
N ASP A 213 17.73 -19.01 8.72
CA ASP A 213 19.05 -19.43 9.22
C ASP A 213 19.66 -18.46 10.25
N LEU A 214 19.26 -17.18 10.25
CA LEU A 214 19.63 -16.23 11.31
C LEU A 214 18.89 -16.48 12.63
N LYS A 215 17.73 -17.15 12.60
CA LYS A 215 16.88 -17.38 13.79
C LYS A 215 17.30 -18.62 14.58
N ASP A 216 18.01 -19.56 13.95
CA ASP A 216 18.46 -20.83 14.54
C ASP A 216 19.91 -20.81 15.05
N ALA A 217 20.63 -19.69 14.90
CA ALA A 217 21.97 -19.54 15.46
C ALA A 217 21.91 -19.22 16.96
N LYS A 218 21.90 -20.26 17.81
CA LYS A 218 22.19 -20.11 19.24
C LYS A 218 23.58 -19.45 19.41
N PRO A 219 23.71 -18.35 20.18
CA PRO A 219 25.01 -17.75 20.42
C PRO A 219 25.83 -18.70 21.32
N LYS A 220 27.01 -19.09 20.84
CA LYS A 220 28.03 -19.72 21.68
C LYS A 220 28.70 -18.63 22.51
N GLU A 221 28.72 -18.84 23.82
CA GLU A 221 29.54 -18.10 24.78
C GLU A 221 31.02 -18.22 24.40
N ASP A 222 31.66 -17.07 24.19
CA ASP A 222 33.01 -16.69 24.64
C ASP A 222 33.68 -15.72 23.64
N SER A 223 33.53 -14.42 23.89
CA SER A 223 34.63 -13.49 24.13
C SER A 223 34.13 -12.05 24.11
N PHE A 224 34.33 -11.43 25.27
CA PHE A 224 33.95 -10.09 25.68
C PHE A 224 34.74 -9.00 24.96
N VAL A 225 34.05 -8.01 24.38
CA VAL A 225 34.47 -6.59 24.36
C VAL A 225 33.23 -5.71 24.57
N HIS A 226 33.24 -4.93 25.64
CA HIS A 226 32.18 -3.99 26.03
C HIS A 226 32.01 -2.81 25.07
N SER A 227 30.76 -2.42 24.84
CA SER A 227 30.31 -1.02 24.74
C SER A 227 28.83 -0.95 25.12
N ASN A 228 28.51 -0.14 26.13
CA ASN A 228 27.21 0.03 26.76
C ASN A 228 26.09 0.44 25.80
N ASP A 229 24.94 -0.26 25.86
CA ASP A 229 23.65 0.42 25.93
C ASP A 229 22.63 -0.46 26.67
N THR A 230 21.84 0.15 27.55
CA THR A 230 20.97 -0.51 28.53
C THR A 230 19.61 -0.79 27.90
N PHE A 231 19.25 -2.06 27.72
CA PHE A 231 17.89 -2.50 27.40
C PHE A 231 17.28 -3.18 28.64
N THR A 232 16.17 -2.63 29.14
CA THR A 232 15.50 -3.07 30.37
C THR A 232 14.70 -4.36 30.16
N SER A 233 14.69 -5.22 31.18
CA SER A 233 14.08 -6.56 31.21
C SER A 233 12.53 -6.59 31.18
N GLU A 234 11.86 -5.45 31.02
CA GLU A 234 10.39 -5.36 30.90
C GLU A 234 9.91 -5.66 29.47
N ASP A 235 10.71 -5.37 28.44
CA ASP A 235 10.30 -5.53 27.03
C ASP A 235 10.29 -6.98 26.55
N THR A 236 10.97 -7.89 27.27
CA THR A 236 10.91 -9.33 26.97
C THR A 236 9.65 -9.99 27.51
N HIS A 237 9.04 -9.45 28.57
CA HIS A 237 7.84 -10.02 29.17
C HIS A 237 6.57 -9.67 28.38
N THR A 238 6.54 -8.47 27.78
CA THR A 238 5.37 -7.99 27.00
C THR A 238 5.22 -8.70 25.65
N LEU A 239 6.32 -9.13 25.04
CA LEU A 239 6.33 -9.92 23.81
C LEU A 239 5.84 -11.35 24.03
N ASP A 240 6.12 -11.96 25.18
CA ASP A 240 5.68 -13.32 25.52
C ASP A 240 4.17 -13.36 25.85
N ASP A 241 3.68 -12.31 26.52
CA ASP A 241 2.24 -12.16 26.84
C ASP A 241 1.37 -11.99 25.58
N TRP A 242 1.84 -11.25 24.56
CA TRP A 242 1.10 -11.03 23.31
C TRP A 242 1.07 -12.25 22.38
N VAL A 243 2.13 -13.07 22.41
CA VAL A 243 2.16 -14.32 21.64
C VAL A 243 1.15 -15.32 22.20
N ARG A 244 0.98 -15.35 23.53
CA ARG A 244 0.02 -16.24 24.19
C ARG A 244 -1.43 -15.85 23.90
N ASP A 245 -1.74 -14.56 23.91
CA ASP A 245 -3.08 -14.05 23.58
C ASP A 245 -3.46 -14.34 22.12
N MET A 246 -2.51 -14.29 21.18
CA MET A 246 -2.76 -14.64 19.78
C MET A 246 -3.04 -16.13 19.56
N GLU A 247 -2.32 -17.02 20.24
CA GLU A 247 -2.56 -18.47 20.16
C GLU A 247 -3.92 -18.87 20.73
N GLU A 248 -4.39 -18.16 21.76
CA GLU A 248 -5.70 -18.41 22.37
C GLU A 248 -6.85 -17.99 21.43
N ILE A 249 -6.68 -16.85 20.73
CA ILE A 249 -7.63 -16.35 19.73
C ILE A 249 -7.71 -17.29 18.50
N GLU A 250 -6.58 -17.79 18.00
CA GLU A 250 -6.60 -18.76 16.89
C GLU A 250 -7.35 -20.06 17.24
N LYS A 251 -7.26 -20.47 18.51
CA LYS A 251 -7.88 -21.70 18.99
C LYS A 251 -9.39 -21.57 19.16
N GLU A 252 -9.87 -20.40 19.61
CA GLU A 252 -11.31 -20.09 19.63
C GLU A 252 -11.90 -20.02 18.21
N ILE A 253 -11.19 -19.39 17.27
CA ILE A 253 -11.66 -19.28 15.87
C ILE A 253 -11.81 -20.68 15.25
N LYS A 254 -10.85 -21.58 15.47
CA LYS A 254 -10.92 -22.97 14.96
C LYS A 254 -12.03 -23.81 15.60
N GLN A 255 -12.42 -23.53 16.86
CA GLN A 255 -13.52 -24.23 17.52
C GLN A 255 -14.90 -23.69 17.12
N SER A 256 -14.99 -22.41 16.75
CA SER A 256 -16.24 -21.80 16.25
C SER A 256 -16.57 -22.16 14.80
N ALA A 257 -15.59 -22.70 14.06
CA ALA A 257 -15.70 -23.05 12.64
C ALA A 257 -15.98 -24.54 12.37
N SER A 258 -16.31 -25.34 13.40
CA SER A 258 -16.65 -26.76 13.28
C SER A 258 -18.06 -27.10 13.74
#